data_AF-A0A3N6S7L1-F1
#
_entry.id   AF-A0A3N6S7L1-F1
#
_cell.length_a   1.000
_cell.length_b   1.000
_cell.length_c   1.000
_cell.angle_alpha   90.00
_cell.angle_beta   90.00
_cell.angle_gamma   90.00
#
_symmetry.space_group_name_H-M   'P 1'
#
loop_
_entity.id
_entity.type
_entity.pdbx_description
1 polymer ?
#
loop_
_entity_poly.entity_id
_entity_poly.type
_entity_poly.pdbx_seq_one_letter_code
_entity_poly.pdbx_strand_id
1 'polypeptide(L)'
;MGCISSKPQVSSPRHYYAESVHSGRASSEMDVSSHRIHTGLSGPQSSSLSYNEQCLIGVARWPDNQYNQEHTASQMAYGQSFWQASRHIGQEIANGDVSTFDALWDKARDWRVAASGGDYETFGEERYPSYYRTATTPLANQYEYIKDRFSHRTDGELCYNDTETPNQEFPLRENLDGNTLALSAVVMSTDPHANRHDEHYATLSHMESGEPFYIRHTYSADVEAIMEHVNGLYNKALDPHLSDSKFIKNLANIHWWAANAMPDKRGSAAKAELCVRSIAQARGMDLPPLRHGVVADLEAMTTPREKFVKNYMSMFER
;
A
#
# COMPACT_ATOMS: atom_id res chain seq x y z
N MET A 1 4.52 6.59 12.39
CA MET A 1 4.27 5.22 11.89
C MET A 1 4.56 5.25 10.40
N GLY A 2 5.55 4.49 9.93
CA GLY A 2 5.99 4.54 8.53
C GLY A 2 5.24 3.58 7.62
N CYS A 3 5.05 3.96 6.36
CA CYS A 3 4.64 3.05 5.29
C CYS A 3 5.80 2.07 5.03
N ILE A 4 5.76 0.89 5.63
CA ILE A 4 6.83 -0.10 5.48
C ILE A 4 6.31 -1.29 4.68
N SER A 5 6.85 -1.45 3.47
CA SER A 5 6.58 -2.59 2.60
C SER A 5 7.44 -3.83 2.95
N SER A 6 8.59 -3.69 3.62
CA SER A 6 9.51 -4.81 3.92
C SER A 6 9.74 -5.05 5.42
N LYS A 7 10.23 -6.24 5.82
CA LYS A 7 10.50 -6.54 7.24
C LYS A 7 11.55 -5.60 7.86
N PRO A 8 11.34 -5.00 9.06
CA PRO A 8 12.44 -4.73 9.97
C PRO A 8 12.98 -6.07 10.50
N GLN A 9 14.30 -6.19 10.64
CA GLN A 9 14.98 -7.44 11.02
C GLN A 9 14.39 -8.06 12.31
N VAL A 10 13.67 -9.18 12.16
CA VAL A 10 13.55 -10.22 13.18
C VAL A 10 13.59 -11.59 12.46
N SER A 11 14.30 -12.51 13.09
CA SER A 11 14.83 -13.83 12.69
C SER A 11 14.05 -14.71 11.70
N SER A 12 14.83 -15.56 11.02
CA SER A 12 14.55 -16.48 9.89
C SER A 12 13.22 -17.24 9.89
N PRO A 13 12.68 -17.59 8.70
CA PRO A 13 11.39 -18.26 8.55
C PRO A 13 11.52 -19.79 8.75
N ARG A 14 10.60 -20.36 9.53
CA ARG A 14 10.20 -21.77 9.37
C ARG A 14 8.99 -21.81 8.45
N HIS A 15 8.92 -22.82 7.59
CA HIS A 15 7.74 -23.12 6.79
C HIS A 15 6.52 -23.25 7.70
N TYR A 16 5.57 -22.32 7.58
CA TYR A 16 4.28 -22.39 8.27
C TYR A 16 3.18 -22.20 7.24
N TYR A 17 2.63 -23.32 6.78
CA TYR A 17 1.20 -23.37 6.49
C TYR A 17 0.52 -23.51 7.84
N ALA A 18 -0.06 -22.43 8.35
CA ALA A 18 -0.96 -22.48 9.48
C ALA A 18 -2.38 -22.60 8.92
N GLU A 19 -3.01 -23.74 9.18
CA GLU A 19 -4.47 -23.84 9.16
C GLU A 19 -5.04 -22.76 10.08
N SER A 20 -6.12 -22.12 9.63
CA SER A 20 -6.76 -20.98 10.28
C SER A 20 -7.12 -21.29 11.74
N VAL A 21 -6.55 -20.53 12.67
CA VAL A 21 -7.07 -20.46 14.04
C VAL A 21 -8.11 -19.35 14.08
N HIS A 22 -9.37 -19.73 13.82
CA HIS A 22 -10.52 -18.88 14.02
C HIS A 22 -10.72 -18.57 15.51
N SER A 23 -10.64 -17.29 15.88
CA SER A 23 -11.24 -16.79 17.11
C SER A 23 -12.71 -16.43 16.85
N GLY A 24 -13.60 -17.35 17.22
CA GLY A 24 -14.96 -17.14 17.73
C GLY A 24 -15.83 -16.03 17.10
N ARG A 25 -16.50 -16.36 15.99
CA ARG A 25 -17.86 -15.86 15.73
C ARG A 25 -18.75 -17.09 15.52
N ALA A 26 -19.81 -17.19 16.33
CA ALA A 26 -20.66 -18.38 16.42
C ALA A 26 -21.18 -18.82 15.04
N SER A 27 -20.82 -20.05 14.69
CA SER A 27 -21.30 -20.77 13.51
C SER A 27 -22.72 -21.26 13.74
N SER A 28 -23.66 -20.75 12.93
CA SER A 28 -24.85 -21.50 12.58
C SER A 28 -24.52 -22.23 11.28
N GLU A 29 -24.28 -23.53 11.37
CA GLU A 29 -24.13 -24.41 10.21
C GLU A 29 -25.46 -24.43 9.44
N MET A 30 -25.48 -23.72 8.30
CA MET A 30 -26.34 -24.08 7.19
C MET A 30 -25.42 -24.43 6.02
N ASP A 31 -25.53 -25.68 5.61
CA ASP A 31 -24.88 -26.27 4.45
C ASP A 31 -25.44 -25.60 3.18
N VAL A 32 -24.89 -24.43 2.84
CA VAL A 32 -25.22 -23.72 1.60
C VAL A 32 -24.27 -24.24 0.53
N SER A 33 -24.80 -25.11 -0.32
CA SER A 33 -24.23 -25.43 -1.63
C SER A 33 -23.89 -24.13 -2.37
N SER A 34 -22.64 -23.66 -2.24
CA SER A 34 -22.20 -22.43 -2.87
C SER A 34 -22.07 -22.69 -4.36
N HIS A 35 -23.03 -22.15 -5.12
CA HIS A 35 -22.86 -22.00 -6.56
C HIS A 35 -21.67 -21.07 -6.78
N ARG A 36 -20.48 -21.65 -6.98
CA ARG A 36 -19.28 -20.89 -7.34
C ARG A 36 -19.54 -20.22 -8.68
N ILE A 37 -19.75 -18.91 -8.65
CA ILE A 37 -19.88 -18.10 -9.86
C ILE A 37 -18.46 -17.91 -10.39
N HIS A 38 -18.09 -18.73 -11.37
CA HIS A 38 -16.82 -18.58 -12.07
C HIS A 38 -16.78 -17.20 -12.75
N THR A 39 -15.76 -16.38 -12.47
CA THR A 39 -15.67 -14.99 -12.97
C THR A 39 -15.45 -14.92 -14.49
N GLY A 40 -14.97 -16.00 -15.09
CA GLY A 40 -14.59 -16.06 -16.50
C GLY A 40 -13.17 -15.53 -16.75
N LEU A 41 -12.45 -15.15 -15.70
CA LEU A 41 -11.03 -14.82 -15.77
C LEU A 41 -10.17 -16.09 -15.92
N SER A 42 -8.97 -15.93 -16.47
CA SER A 42 -8.07 -17.04 -16.84
C SER A 42 -7.32 -17.65 -15.65
N GLY A 43 -7.21 -16.93 -14.54
CA GLY A 43 -6.34 -17.29 -13.43
C GLY A 43 -4.85 -17.15 -13.75
N PRO A 44 -3.97 -17.40 -12.76
CA PRO A 44 -2.53 -17.28 -12.93
C PRO A 44 -2.01 -18.20 -14.05
N GLN A 45 -1.34 -17.61 -15.04
CA GLN A 45 -0.71 -18.34 -16.15
C GLN A 45 0.72 -18.78 -15.80
N SER A 46 1.34 -19.58 -16.66
CA SER A 46 2.78 -19.84 -16.59
C SER A 46 3.56 -18.53 -16.58
N SER A 47 4.42 -18.36 -15.59
CA SER A 47 5.18 -17.13 -15.38
C SER A 47 6.29 -16.96 -16.41
N SER A 48 6.42 -15.75 -16.94
CA SER A 48 7.57 -15.31 -17.74
C SER A 48 8.67 -14.67 -16.89
N LEU A 49 8.40 -14.43 -15.60
CA LEU A 49 9.38 -13.86 -14.68
C LEU A 49 10.40 -14.91 -14.30
N SER A 50 11.68 -14.55 -14.40
CA SER A 50 12.78 -15.33 -13.85
C SER A 50 12.65 -15.44 -12.32
N TYR A 51 13.31 -16.44 -11.73
CA TYR A 51 13.34 -16.59 -10.27
C TYR A 51 13.84 -15.33 -9.55
N ASN A 52 14.84 -14.65 -10.13
CA ASN A 52 15.35 -13.39 -9.57
C ASN A 52 14.30 -12.27 -9.62
N GLU A 53 13.53 -12.16 -10.70
CA GLU A 53 12.44 -11.19 -10.79
C GLU A 53 11.33 -11.52 -9.78
N GLN A 54 10.97 -12.80 -9.62
CA GLN A 54 9.99 -13.23 -8.61
C GLN A 54 10.43 -12.84 -7.18
N CYS A 55 11.72 -12.94 -6.86
CA CYS A 55 12.28 -12.53 -5.58
C CYS A 55 12.22 -11.01 -5.30
N LEU A 56 11.96 -10.17 -6.31
CA LEU A 56 11.85 -8.72 -6.17
C LEU A 56 10.41 -8.22 -6.00
N ILE A 57 9.42 -9.10 -6.14
CA ILE A 57 8.00 -8.73 -6.07
C ILE A 57 7.63 -8.31 -4.64
N GLY A 58 7.04 -7.12 -4.48
CA GLY A 58 6.66 -6.58 -3.16
C GLY A 58 7.84 -6.10 -2.30
N VAL A 59 9.09 -6.21 -2.78
CA VAL A 59 10.27 -5.72 -2.06
C VAL A 59 10.39 -4.21 -2.24
N ALA A 60 10.64 -3.47 -1.16
CA ALA A 60 10.91 -2.04 -1.24
C ALA A 60 12.32 -1.79 -1.85
N ARG A 61 12.35 -1.25 -3.06
CA ARG A 61 13.57 -0.98 -3.82
C ARG A 61 13.95 0.49 -3.72
N TRP A 62 14.45 0.88 -2.55
CA TRP A 62 14.83 2.25 -2.25
C TRP A 62 15.89 2.78 -3.24
N PRO A 63 15.84 4.08 -3.62
CA PRO A 63 16.84 4.69 -4.50
C PRO A 63 18.20 4.84 -3.83
N ASP A 64 18.22 4.97 -2.50
CA ASP A 64 19.44 5.00 -1.72
C ASP A 64 19.92 3.57 -1.40
N ASN A 65 21.13 3.26 -1.86
CA ASN A 65 21.77 1.97 -1.67
C ASN A 65 21.98 1.60 -0.19
N GLN A 66 22.07 2.57 0.74
CA GLN A 66 22.23 2.25 2.16
C GLN A 66 20.97 1.57 2.74
N TYR A 67 19.80 1.89 2.20
CA TYR A 67 18.51 1.35 2.66
C TYR A 67 17.98 0.24 1.74
N ASN A 68 18.50 0.14 0.52
CA ASN A 68 18.09 -0.91 -0.40
C ASN A 68 18.70 -2.27 0.01
N GLN A 69 17.83 -3.21 0.38
CA GLN A 69 18.20 -4.55 0.82
C GLN A 69 17.70 -5.65 -0.12
N GLU A 70 17.38 -5.32 -1.38
CA GLU A 70 16.78 -6.26 -2.36
C GLU A 70 17.62 -7.51 -2.63
N HIS A 71 18.94 -7.44 -2.38
CA HIS A 71 19.89 -8.53 -2.56
C HIS A 71 20.02 -9.46 -1.34
N THR A 72 19.43 -9.11 -0.19
CA THR A 72 19.57 -9.91 1.02
C THR A 72 18.69 -11.16 0.95
N ALA A 73 19.18 -12.29 1.49
CA ALA A 73 18.45 -13.56 1.45
C ALA A 73 17.05 -13.47 2.08
N SER A 74 16.90 -12.68 3.15
CA SER A 74 15.61 -12.45 3.81
C SER A 74 14.63 -11.68 2.92
N GLN A 75 15.09 -10.68 2.16
CA GLN A 75 14.21 -9.91 1.28
C GLN A 75 13.86 -10.71 0.02
N MET A 76 14.81 -11.47 -0.54
CA MET A 76 14.53 -12.38 -1.65
C MET A 76 13.49 -13.44 -1.27
N ALA A 77 13.61 -14.04 -0.08
CA ALA A 77 12.62 -14.99 0.43
C ALA A 77 11.25 -14.34 0.67
N TYR A 78 11.22 -13.10 1.17
CA TYR A 78 10.00 -12.32 1.31
C TYR A 78 9.34 -12.08 -0.06
N GLY A 79 10.10 -11.62 -1.05
CA GLY A 79 9.56 -11.35 -2.38
C GLY A 79 9.06 -12.61 -3.10
N GLN A 80 9.77 -13.73 -2.94
CA GLN A 80 9.30 -15.02 -3.46
C GLN A 80 7.97 -15.44 -2.82
N SER A 81 7.83 -15.28 -1.50
CA SER A 81 6.58 -15.57 -0.79
C SER A 81 5.45 -14.63 -1.23
N PHE A 82 5.75 -13.35 -1.44
CA PHE A 82 4.80 -12.36 -1.93
C PHE A 82 4.28 -12.75 -3.31
N TRP A 83 5.19 -13.07 -4.24
CA TRP A 83 4.81 -13.50 -5.60
C TRP A 83 3.93 -14.75 -5.57
N GLN A 84 4.29 -15.77 -4.78
CA GLN A 84 3.46 -16.97 -4.60
C GLN A 84 2.07 -16.65 -4.03
N ALA A 85 1.99 -15.79 -3.01
CA ALA A 85 0.73 -15.38 -2.42
C ALA A 85 -0.16 -14.66 -3.43
N SER A 86 0.42 -13.74 -4.22
CA SER A 86 -0.32 -13.02 -5.26
C SER A 86 -0.96 -13.96 -6.29
N ARG A 87 -0.25 -15.03 -6.68
CA ARG A 87 -0.78 -16.06 -7.58
C ARG A 87 -1.86 -16.90 -6.93
N HIS A 88 -1.65 -17.33 -5.69
CA HIS A 88 -2.65 -18.13 -4.98
C HIS A 88 -3.96 -17.35 -4.82
N ILE A 89 -3.90 -16.12 -4.33
CA ILE A 89 -5.08 -15.26 -4.17
C ILE A 89 -5.67 -14.91 -5.54
N GLY A 90 -4.84 -14.68 -6.57
CA GLY A 90 -5.31 -14.48 -7.94
C GLY A 90 -6.13 -15.66 -8.48
N GLN A 91 -5.76 -16.90 -8.15
CA GLN A 91 -6.56 -18.08 -8.49
C GLN A 91 -7.91 -18.08 -7.78
N GLU A 92 -7.94 -17.73 -6.49
CA GLU A 92 -9.18 -17.63 -5.72
C GLU A 92 -10.12 -16.55 -6.29
N ILE A 93 -9.59 -15.40 -6.68
CA ILE A 93 -10.35 -14.36 -7.40
C ILE A 93 -10.94 -14.92 -8.70
N ALA A 94 -10.12 -15.57 -9.53
CA ALA A 94 -10.58 -16.13 -10.80
C ALA A 94 -11.70 -17.17 -10.62
N ASN A 95 -11.62 -17.99 -9.59
CA ASN A 95 -12.64 -18.97 -9.22
C ASN A 95 -13.93 -18.36 -8.66
N GLY A 96 -13.93 -17.07 -8.30
CA GLY A 96 -15.03 -16.40 -7.62
C GLY A 96 -15.06 -16.61 -6.11
N ASP A 97 -14.00 -17.17 -5.52
CA ASP A 97 -13.88 -17.39 -4.06
C ASP A 97 -13.59 -16.08 -3.30
N VAL A 98 -13.08 -15.05 -4.00
CA VAL A 98 -12.88 -13.68 -3.50
C VAL A 98 -13.70 -12.70 -4.32
N SER A 99 -14.87 -12.33 -3.81
CA SER A 99 -15.86 -11.54 -4.55
C SER A 99 -15.88 -10.05 -4.20
N THR A 100 -15.16 -9.62 -3.17
CA THR A 100 -15.07 -8.21 -2.75
C THR A 100 -13.63 -7.80 -2.50
N PHE A 101 -13.36 -6.50 -2.59
CA PHE A 101 -12.03 -5.97 -2.26
C PHE A 101 -11.70 -6.11 -0.77
N ASP A 102 -12.70 -6.02 0.12
CA ASP A 102 -12.47 -6.22 1.56
C ASP A 102 -11.98 -7.64 1.85
N ALA A 103 -12.60 -8.66 1.23
CA ALA A 103 -12.14 -10.05 1.37
C ALA A 103 -10.72 -10.24 0.79
N LEU A 104 -10.38 -9.52 -0.29
CA LEU A 104 -9.03 -9.49 -0.84
C LEU A 104 -8.03 -8.82 0.12
N TRP A 105 -8.44 -7.70 0.74
CA TRP A 105 -7.63 -6.98 1.73
C TRP A 105 -7.37 -7.82 2.97
N ASP A 106 -8.37 -8.56 3.47
CA ASP A 106 -8.24 -9.50 4.58
C ASP A 106 -7.21 -10.59 4.27
N LYS A 107 -7.26 -11.20 3.08
CA LYS A 107 -6.24 -12.17 2.65
C LYS A 107 -4.85 -11.56 2.60
N ALA A 108 -4.73 -10.32 2.12
CA ALA A 108 -3.45 -9.61 2.10
C ALA A 108 -2.95 -9.28 3.52
N ARG A 109 -3.86 -8.97 4.44
CA ARG A 109 -3.59 -8.74 5.86
C ARG A 109 -3.11 -10.01 6.55
N ASP A 110 -3.80 -11.12 6.37
CA ASP A 110 -3.43 -12.43 6.92
C ASP A 110 -2.05 -12.86 6.43
N TRP A 111 -1.80 -12.74 5.12
CA TRP A 111 -0.48 -12.99 4.55
C TRP A 111 0.58 -12.09 5.19
N ARG A 112 0.28 -10.80 5.38
CA ARG A 112 1.25 -9.85 5.95
C ARG A 112 1.59 -10.18 7.41
N VAL A 113 0.58 -10.54 8.21
CA VAL A 113 0.77 -10.99 9.60
C VAL A 113 1.63 -12.25 9.62
N ALA A 114 1.32 -13.26 8.82
CA ALA A 114 2.11 -14.48 8.72
C ALA A 114 3.56 -14.18 8.27
N ALA A 115 3.73 -13.36 7.23
CA ALA A 115 5.03 -12.95 6.74
C ALA A 115 5.85 -12.27 7.84
N SER A 116 5.24 -11.46 8.71
CA SER A 116 5.90 -10.79 9.85
C SER A 116 6.26 -11.71 11.03
N GLY A 117 5.97 -13.02 10.95
CA GLY A 117 6.18 -13.94 12.07
C GLY A 117 5.00 -14.01 13.05
N GLY A 118 3.81 -13.61 12.60
CA GLY A 118 2.59 -13.64 13.41
C GLY A 118 2.32 -12.36 14.22
N ASP A 119 2.96 -11.24 13.88
CA ASP A 119 2.78 -9.95 14.58
C ASP A 119 1.43 -9.30 14.21
N TYR A 120 0.36 -9.83 14.80
CA TYR A 120 -1.00 -9.36 14.58
C TYR A 120 -1.24 -7.97 15.17
N GLU A 121 -0.69 -7.65 16.33
CA GLU A 121 -0.86 -6.34 16.97
C GLU A 121 -0.37 -5.20 16.08
N THR A 122 0.72 -5.42 15.34
CA THR A 122 1.27 -4.41 14.42
C THR A 122 0.59 -4.43 13.06
N PHE A 123 0.38 -5.61 12.46
CA PHE A 123 -0.02 -5.74 11.05
C PHE A 123 -1.46 -6.20 10.84
N GLY A 124 -2.17 -6.62 11.87
CA GLY A 124 -3.54 -7.14 11.80
C GLY A 124 -4.63 -6.11 12.10
N GLU A 125 -4.27 -4.93 12.60
CA GLU A 125 -5.25 -3.96 13.09
C GLU A 125 -5.47 -2.77 12.15
N GLU A 126 -6.73 -2.37 12.04
CA GLU A 126 -7.17 -1.18 11.32
C GLU A 126 -6.71 0.12 12.00
N ARG A 127 -6.49 1.14 11.18
CA ARG A 127 -6.05 2.45 11.64
C ARG A 127 -7.23 3.28 12.15
N TYR A 128 -7.30 3.47 13.46
CA TYR A 128 -8.20 4.41 14.14
C TYR A 128 -9.68 4.29 13.69
N PRO A 129 -10.32 3.11 13.81
CA PRO A 129 -11.65 2.87 13.26
C PRO A 129 -12.75 3.77 13.84
N SER A 130 -12.52 4.39 15.00
CA SER A 130 -13.49 5.22 15.72
C SER A 130 -13.07 6.67 15.95
N TYR A 131 -11.95 7.13 15.36
CA TYR A 131 -11.43 8.47 15.59
C TYR A 131 -11.21 9.23 14.29
N TYR A 132 -11.32 10.56 14.35
CA TYR A 132 -10.89 11.46 13.29
C TYR A 132 -9.41 11.84 13.50
N ARG A 133 -8.49 10.99 13.05
CA ARG A 133 -7.04 11.19 13.21
C ARG A 133 -6.26 10.95 11.92
N THR A 134 -5.19 11.71 11.75
CA THR A 134 -4.15 11.41 10.77
C THR A 134 -3.02 10.64 11.43
N ALA A 135 -2.34 9.80 10.66
CA ALA A 135 -1.03 9.29 11.02
C ALA A 135 0.04 10.09 10.29
N THR A 136 1.30 10.00 10.72
CA THR A 136 2.41 10.66 10.03
C THR A 136 3.57 9.70 9.77
N THR A 137 4.21 9.85 8.62
CA THR A 137 5.50 9.22 8.28
C THR A 137 6.58 10.31 8.22
N PRO A 138 7.54 10.34 9.17
CA PRO A 138 8.71 11.20 9.06
C PRO A 138 9.47 10.96 7.75
N LEU A 139 9.84 12.02 7.04
CA LEU A 139 10.65 11.93 5.82
C LEU A 139 12.14 11.76 6.13
N ALA A 140 12.50 10.94 7.12
CA ALA A 140 13.89 10.67 7.50
C ALA A 140 14.38 9.33 6.93
N ASN A 141 15.70 9.11 6.93
CA ASN A 141 16.31 7.86 6.52
C ASN A 141 15.89 7.44 5.10
N GLN A 142 15.31 6.25 4.93
CA GLN A 142 14.90 5.73 3.62
C GLN A 142 13.87 6.60 2.89
N TYR A 143 13.17 7.49 3.60
CA TYR A 143 12.17 8.39 3.02
C TYR A 143 12.75 9.77 2.63
N GLU A 144 14.03 10.04 2.94
CA GLU A 144 14.64 11.37 2.79
C GLU A 144 14.67 11.86 1.34
N TYR A 145 14.77 10.95 0.37
CA TYR A 145 14.72 11.30 -1.05
C TYR A 145 13.41 12.00 -1.49
N ILE A 146 12.34 11.87 -0.69
CA ILE A 146 11.10 12.64 -0.91
C ILE A 146 11.30 14.11 -0.54
N LYS A 147 12.10 14.43 0.49
CA LYS A 147 12.42 15.83 0.83
C LYS A 147 13.03 16.54 -0.38
N ASP A 148 14.00 15.91 -1.04
CA ASP A 148 14.68 16.45 -2.22
C ASP A 148 13.72 16.68 -3.40
N ARG A 149 12.73 15.80 -3.58
CA ARG A 149 11.71 15.92 -4.64
C ARG A 149 10.80 17.15 -4.44
N PHE A 150 10.64 17.60 -3.20
CA PHE A 150 9.73 18.69 -2.83
C PHE A 150 10.45 19.99 -2.44
N SER A 151 11.76 19.97 -2.16
CA SER A 151 12.55 21.11 -1.66
C SER A 151 12.55 22.35 -2.56
N HIS A 152 12.35 22.16 -3.87
CA HIS A 152 12.32 23.25 -4.86
C HIS A 152 10.93 23.57 -5.38
N ARG A 153 9.89 22.92 -4.84
CA ARG A 153 8.51 23.19 -5.27
C ARG A 153 7.99 24.46 -4.64
N THR A 154 7.22 25.22 -5.41
CA THR A 154 6.60 26.48 -4.97
C THR A 154 5.07 26.45 -5.07
N ASP A 155 4.50 25.29 -5.41
CA ASP A 155 3.06 25.07 -5.58
C ASP A 155 2.39 24.48 -4.32
N GLY A 156 3.07 24.55 -3.17
CA GLY A 156 2.54 24.14 -1.88
C GLY A 156 1.69 25.23 -1.23
N GLU A 157 0.79 24.81 -0.34
CA GLU A 157 -0.05 25.69 0.46
C GLU A 157 0.69 26.07 1.74
N LEU A 158 0.74 27.38 2.05
CA LEU A 158 1.31 27.84 3.31
C LEU A 158 0.33 27.55 4.45
N CYS A 159 0.76 26.71 5.38
CA CYS A 159 0.00 26.31 6.56
C CYS A 159 0.81 26.62 7.83
N TYR A 160 0.09 26.73 8.95
CA TYR A 160 0.67 26.92 10.27
C TYR A 160 0.25 25.73 11.13
N ASN A 161 1.21 25.07 11.77
CA ASN A 161 0.89 24.05 12.76
C ASN A 161 0.38 24.69 14.07
N ASP A 162 0.00 23.88 15.05
CA ASP A 162 -0.51 24.35 16.35
C ASP A 162 0.48 25.23 17.14
N THR A 163 1.76 25.21 16.76
CA THR A 163 2.83 26.06 17.32
C THR A 163 3.17 27.27 16.45
N GLU A 164 2.28 27.63 15.51
CA GLU A 164 2.44 28.73 14.54
C GLU A 164 3.71 28.61 13.66
N THR A 165 4.26 27.41 13.53
CA THR A 165 5.43 27.18 12.66
C THR A 165 4.97 27.07 11.21
N PRO A 166 5.47 27.94 10.31
CA PRO A 166 5.09 27.90 8.91
C PRO A 166 5.66 26.66 8.22
N ASN A 167 4.79 25.94 7.52
CA ASN A 167 5.13 24.81 6.67
C ASN A 167 4.42 24.94 5.31
N GLN A 168 4.96 24.28 4.30
CA GLN A 168 4.32 24.08 3.01
C GLN A 168 3.71 22.69 2.95
N GLU A 169 2.40 22.61 2.75
CA GLU A 169 1.70 21.35 2.47
C GLU A 169 1.51 21.17 0.96
N PHE A 170 1.74 19.95 0.48
CA PHE A 170 1.45 19.53 -0.89
C PHE A 170 0.39 18.42 -0.85
N PRO A 171 -0.88 18.76 -0.54
CA PRO A 171 -1.94 17.78 -0.40
C PRO A 171 -2.40 17.21 -1.73
N LEU A 172 -2.59 15.89 -1.78
CA LEU A 172 -3.36 15.25 -2.83
C LEU A 172 -4.85 15.45 -2.55
N ARG A 173 -5.60 15.82 -3.60
CA ARG A 173 -7.05 16.00 -3.54
C ARG A 173 -7.74 15.28 -4.68
N GLU A 174 -8.84 14.63 -4.37
CA GLU A 174 -9.68 13.95 -5.35
C GLU A 174 -11.16 14.11 -5.00
N ASN A 175 -12.01 14.03 -6.02
CA ASN A 175 -13.45 14.04 -5.82
C ASN A 175 -13.97 12.61 -5.69
N LEU A 176 -14.66 12.33 -4.60
CA LEU A 176 -15.39 11.10 -4.37
C LEU A 176 -16.87 11.43 -4.08
N ASP A 177 -17.75 10.99 -4.96
CA ASP A 177 -19.22 11.20 -4.87
C ASP A 177 -19.65 12.66 -4.63
N GLY A 178 -18.96 13.58 -5.32
CA GLY A 178 -19.22 15.02 -5.23
C GLY A 178 -18.53 15.73 -4.06
N ASN A 179 -17.84 14.99 -3.19
CA ASN A 179 -17.05 15.54 -2.09
C ASN A 179 -15.56 15.56 -2.46
N THR A 180 -14.91 16.72 -2.30
CA THR A 180 -13.45 16.80 -2.45
C THR A 180 -12.78 16.32 -1.16
N LEU A 181 -12.08 15.19 -1.24
CA LEU A 181 -11.30 14.61 -0.15
C LEU A 181 -9.87 15.14 -0.17
N ALA A 182 -9.33 15.45 1.00
CA ALA A 182 -7.91 15.68 1.20
C ALA A 182 -7.24 14.37 1.66
N LEU A 183 -6.33 13.86 0.85
CA LEU A 183 -5.66 12.59 1.09
C LEU A 183 -4.30 12.83 1.76
N SER A 184 -3.30 12.02 1.40
CA SER A 184 -1.93 12.22 1.86
C SER A 184 -1.38 13.57 1.39
N ALA A 185 -0.59 14.20 2.26
CA ALA A 185 0.10 15.45 1.96
C ALA A 185 1.57 15.33 2.36
N VAL A 186 2.47 15.76 1.48
CA VAL A 186 3.86 16.02 1.88
C VAL A 186 3.88 17.36 2.61
N VAL A 187 4.45 17.38 3.81
CA VAL A 187 4.59 18.57 4.64
C VAL A 187 6.07 18.89 4.77
N MET A 188 6.45 20.09 4.36
CA MET A 188 7.82 20.59 4.38
C MET A 188 7.91 21.83 5.27
N SER A 189 8.84 21.86 6.22
CA SER A 189 9.10 23.11 6.94
C SER A 189 9.57 24.20 5.97
N THR A 190 9.15 25.44 6.21
CA THR A 190 9.68 26.60 5.47
C THR A 190 11.10 26.97 5.88
N ASP A 191 11.58 26.48 7.03
CA ASP A 191 12.99 26.52 7.39
C ASP A 191 13.70 25.28 6.83
N PRO A 192 14.57 25.42 5.82
CA PRO A 192 15.30 24.30 5.23
C PRO A 192 16.32 23.68 6.20
N HIS A 193 16.65 24.35 7.30
CA HIS A 193 17.57 23.86 8.34
C HIS A 193 16.85 23.31 9.56
N ALA A 194 15.51 23.25 9.54
CA ALA A 194 14.71 22.75 10.65
C ALA A 194 15.16 21.36 11.09
N ASN A 195 15.41 21.19 12.39
CA ASN A 195 15.79 19.91 12.96
C ASN A 195 14.81 19.49 14.05
N ARG A 196 14.37 18.23 14.02
CA ARG A 196 13.51 17.64 15.05
C ARG A 196 14.07 17.75 16.48
N HIS A 197 15.38 17.94 16.60
CA HIS A 197 16.08 18.09 17.88
C HIS A 197 16.13 19.52 18.39
N ASP A 198 15.70 20.51 17.60
CA ASP A 198 15.63 21.89 18.08
C ASP A 198 14.49 22.02 19.09
N GLU A 199 14.71 22.84 20.13
CA GLU A 199 13.78 23.01 21.26
C GLU A 199 12.37 23.40 20.82
N HIS A 200 12.27 24.20 19.76
CA HIS A 200 11.02 24.59 19.12
C HIS A 200 10.19 23.40 18.61
N TYR A 201 10.84 22.39 18.01
CA TYR A 201 10.17 21.18 17.50
C TYR A 201 9.99 20.09 18.56
N ALA A 202 10.71 20.13 19.68
CA ALA A 202 10.53 19.21 20.79
C ALA A 202 9.11 19.27 21.40
N THR A 203 8.46 20.43 21.32
CA THR A 203 7.07 20.63 21.77
C THR A 203 6.02 19.97 20.86
N LEU A 204 6.38 19.63 19.62
CA LEU A 204 5.52 18.96 18.62
C LEU A 204 5.52 17.44 18.74
N SER A 205 6.04 16.88 19.84
CA SER A 205 6.20 15.44 20.11
C SER A 205 4.92 14.59 20.07
N HIS A 206 3.74 15.21 20.02
CA HIS A 206 2.44 14.56 19.85
C HIS A 206 2.13 14.18 18.39
N MET A 207 2.78 14.83 17.42
CA MET A 207 3.00 14.25 16.10
C MET A 207 4.23 13.36 16.24
N GLU A 208 4.13 12.06 15.94
CA GLU A 208 5.00 10.96 16.40
C GLU A 208 6.55 11.12 16.36
N SER A 209 7.14 12.25 15.95
CA SER A 209 8.57 12.53 16.14
C SER A 209 8.98 14.02 16.27
N GLY A 210 8.05 14.99 16.27
CA GLY A 210 8.44 16.41 16.12
C GLY A 210 9.22 16.67 14.81
N GLU A 211 9.08 15.80 13.81
CA GLU A 211 9.82 15.88 12.56
C GLU A 211 9.26 17.05 11.72
N PRO A 212 10.10 18.01 11.28
CA PRO A 212 9.65 19.16 10.47
C PRO A 212 9.28 18.80 9.02
N PHE A 213 9.61 17.59 8.58
CA PHE A 213 9.37 17.10 7.22
C PHE A 213 8.72 15.71 7.26
N TYR A 214 7.47 15.59 6.84
CA TYR A 214 6.71 14.34 6.99
C TYR A 214 5.65 14.20 5.91
N ILE A 215 5.14 12.98 5.73
CA ILE A 215 3.87 12.74 5.04
C ILE A 215 2.78 12.72 6.12
N ARG A 216 1.81 13.62 5.99
CA ARG A 216 0.53 13.53 6.70
C ARG A 216 -0.39 12.60 5.93
N HIS A 217 -0.85 11.53 6.55
CA HIS A 217 -1.74 10.56 5.89
C HIS A 217 -3.19 11.04 5.86
N THR A 218 -3.98 10.43 4.97
CA THR A 218 -5.43 10.60 4.88
C THR A 218 -6.11 10.44 6.25
N TYR A 219 -7.15 11.21 6.52
CA TYR A 219 -7.92 11.08 7.76
C TYR A 219 -8.56 9.69 7.84
N SER A 220 -8.52 9.07 9.03
CA SER A 220 -9.09 7.74 9.23
C SER A 220 -10.59 7.66 8.95
N ALA A 221 -11.33 8.76 9.16
CA ALA A 221 -12.76 8.81 8.87
C ALA A 221 -13.11 8.71 7.37
N ASP A 222 -12.16 9.00 6.47
CA ASP A 222 -12.39 8.89 5.03
C ASP A 222 -12.05 7.49 4.48
N VAL A 223 -11.43 6.62 5.30
CA VAL A 223 -10.94 5.31 4.86
C VAL A 223 -12.08 4.42 4.38
N GLU A 224 -13.20 4.35 5.11
CA GLU A 224 -14.35 3.51 4.76
C GLU A 224 -14.90 3.87 3.37
N ALA A 225 -15.17 5.16 3.13
CA ALA A 225 -15.67 5.64 1.85
C ALA A 225 -14.67 5.37 0.70
N ILE A 226 -13.38 5.53 0.94
CA ILE A 226 -12.35 5.21 -0.06
C ILE A 226 -12.32 3.70 -0.35
N MET A 227 -12.42 2.86 0.66
CA MET A 227 -12.39 1.40 0.47
C MET A 227 -13.65 0.89 -0.26
N GLU A 228 -14.81 1.50 -0.01
CA GLU A 228 -16.03 1.25 -0.80
C GLU A 228 -15.82 1.63 -2.27
N HIS A 229 -15.21 2.79 -2.54
CA HIS A 229 -14.84 3.19 -3.90
C HIS A 229 -13.90 2.19 -4.57
N VAL A 230 -12.88 1.71 -3.83
CA VAL A 230 -11.93 0.71 -4.32
C VAL A 230 -12.64 -0.61 -4.61
N ASN A 231 -13.63 -1.02 -3.81
CA ASN A 231 -14.47 -2.19 -4.11
C ASN A 231 -15.25 -2.02 -5.42
N GLY A 232 -15.77 -0.82 -5.69
CA GLY A 232 -16.37 -0.49 -6.99
C GLY A 232 -15.39 -0.60 -8.17
N LEU A 233 -14.14 -0.19 -7.98
CA LEU A 233 -13.07 -0.35 -8.99
C LEU A 233 -12.66 -1.82 -9.16
N TYR A 234 -12.59 -2.58 -8.08
CA TYR A 234 -12.31 -4.01 -8.07
C TYR A 234 -13.32 -4.77 -8.93
N ASN A 235 -14.62 -4.55 -8.70
CA ASN A 235 -15.68 -5.18 -9.49
C ASN A 235 -15.57 -4.85 -10.99
N LYS A 236 -15.17 -3.63 -11.35
CA LYS A 236 -14.90 -3.25 -12.75
C LYS A 236 -13.66 -3.94 -13.32
N ALA A 237 -12.64 -4.17 -12.50
CA ALA A 237 -11.40 -4.84 -12.92
C ALA A 237 -11.59 -6.34 -13.17
N LEU A 238 -12.60 -6.97 -12.56
CA LEU A 238 -12.94 -8.37 -12.75
C LEU A 238 -13.73 -8.67 -14.03
N ASP A 239 -14.12 -7.66 -14.82
CA ASP A 239 -14.79 -7.89 -16.10
C ASP A 239 -13.84 -8.62 -17.09
N PRO A 240 -14.15 -9.87 -17.49
CA PRO A 240 -13.30 -10.64 -18.39
C PRO A 240 -13.23 -10.03 -19.81
N HIS A 241 -14.19 -9.16 -20.17
CA HIS A 241 -14.25 -8.50 -21.47
C HIS A 241 -13.57 -7.13 -21.51
N LEU A 242 -13.04 -6.65 -20.38
CA LEU A 242 -12.29 -5.40 -20.33
C LEU A 242 -11.07 -5.49 -21.27
N SER A 243 -10.63 -4.40 -21.87
CA SER A 243 -9.34 -4.41 -22.59
C SER A 243 -8.18 -4.25 -21.62
N ASP A 244 -7.00 -4.76 -21.97
CA ASP A 244 -5.83 -4.68 -21.08
C ASP A 244 -5.48 -3.24 -20.70
N SER A 245 -5.61 -2.29 -21.63
CA SER A 245 -5.41 -0.87 -21.34
C SER A 245 -6.39 -0.33 -20.28
N LYS A 246 -7.68 -0.70 -20.36
CA LYS A 246 -8.68 -0.28 -19.37
C LYS A 246 -8.46 -1.01 -18.03
N PHE A 247 -8.09 -2.29 -18.08
CA PHE A 247 -7.74 -3.08 -16.92
C PHE A 247 -6.58 -2.47 -16.14
N ILE A 248 -5.47 -2.17 -16.81
CA ILE A 248 -4.30 -1.52 -16.21
C ILE A 248 -4.66 -0.16 -15.60
N LYS A 249 -5.53 0.63 -16.25
CA LYS A 249 -6.01 1.90 -15.68
C LYS A 249 -6.80 1.67 -14.38
N ASN A 250 -7.71 0.70 -14.35
CA ASN A 250 -8.45 0.36 -13.13
C ASN A 250 -7.48 -0.10 -12.04
N LEU A 251 -6.52 -0.94 -12.39
CA LEU A 251 -5.52 -1.47 -11.47
C LEU A 251 -4.66 -0.36 -10.84
N ALA A 252 -4.23 0.61 -11.65
CA ALA A 252 -3.51 1.78 -11.18
C ALA A 252 -4.35 2.65 -10.24
N ASN A 253 -5.65 2.84 -10.53
CA ASN A 253 -6.54 3.57 -9.63
C ASN A 253 -6.75 2.84 -8.30
N ILE A 254 -6.91 1.51 -8.32
CA ILE A 254 -6.99 0.68 -7.11
C ILE A 254 -5.73 0.86 -6.26
N HIS A 255 -4.54 0.74 -6.87
CA HIS A 255 -3.27 0.91 -6.16
C HIS A 255 -3.18 2.30 -5.52
N TRP A 256 -3.50 3.34 -6.29
CA TRP A 256 -3.38 4.72 -5.84
C TRP A 256 -4.31 5.04 -4.67
N TRP A 257 -5.59 4.64 -4.77
CA TRP A 257 -6.58 4.87 -3.72
C TRP A 257 -6.28 4.06 -2.46
N ALA A 258 -5.98 2.76 -2.60
CA ALA A 258 -5.68 1.90 -1.45
C ALA A 258 -4.40 2.32 -0.73
N ALA A 259 -3.37 2.74 -1.46
CA ALA A 259 -2.15 3.29 -0.86
C ALA A 259 -2.45 4.57 -0.08
N ASN A 260 -3.19 5.52 -0.67
CA ASN A 260 -3.54 6.78 -0.01
C ASN A 260 -4.48 6.59 1.18
N ALA A 261 -5.41 5.63 1.15
CA ALA A 261 -6.29 5.34 2.28
C ALA A 261 -5.49 4.92 3.52
N MET A 262 -4.42 4.14 3.31
CA MET A 262 -3.63 3.51 4.36
C MET A 262 -4.53 2.88 5.46
N PRO A 263 -5.34 1.85 5.13
CA PRO A 263 -6.43 1.38 5.98
C PRO A 263 -5.98 0.82 7.34
N ASP A 264 -4.82 0.18 7.36
CA ASP A 264 -4.31 -0.49 8.56
C ASP A 264 -3.20 0.32 9.25
N LYS A 265 -3.00 0.07 10.55
CA LYS A 265 -1.94 0.73 11.34
C LYS A 265 -0.56 0.52 10.73
N ARG A 266 -0.32 -0.66 10.16
CA ARG A 266 0.93 -1.00 9.46
C ARG A 266 0.73 -1.91 8.27
N GLY A 267 1.67 -1.82 7.33
CA GLY A 267 1.79 -2.74 6.20
C GLY A 267 0.83 -2.46 5.03
N SER A 268 0.08 -1.36 5.06
CA SER A 268 -0.87 -0.99 3.99
C SER A 268 -0.23 -0.92 2.60
N ALA A 269 1.05 -0.49 2.50
CA ALA A 269 1.81 -0.51 1.26
C ALA A 269 1.92 -1.92 0.65
N ALA A 270 2.40 -2.88 1.45
CA ALA A 270 2.53 -4.27 1.00
C ALA A 270 1.18 -4.91 0.68
N LYS A 271 0.14 -4.61 1.48
CA LYS A 271 -1.21 -5.11 1.26
C LYS A 271 -1.80 -4.59 -0.04
N ALA A 272 -1.69 -3.28 -0.30
CA ALA A 272 -2.17 -2.66 -1.53
C ALA A 272 -1.48 -3.24 -2.78
N GLU A 273 -0.16 -3.40 -2.76
CA GLU A 273 0.56 -4.03 -3.87
C GLU A 273 0.16 -5.50 -4.04
N LEU A 274 -0.07 -6.23 -2.94
CA LEU A 274 -0.48 -7.64 -3.00
C LEU A 274 -1.86 -7.77 -3.61
N CYS A 275 -2.83 -6.95 -3.19
CA CYS A 275 -4.17 -6.93 -3.78
C CYS A 275 -4.10 -6.66 -5.29
N VAL A 276 -3.35 -5.63 -5.70
CA VAL A 276 -3.19 -5.26 -7.11
C VAL A 276 -2.54 -6.38 -7.92
N ARG A 277 -1.48 -6.99 -7.42
CA ARG A 277 -0.84 -8.12 -8.11
C ARG A 277 -1.76 -9.33 -8.18
N SER A 278 -2.53 -9.63 -7.14
CA SER A 278 -3.52 -10.72 -7.15
C SER A 278 -4.61 -10.50 -8.20
N ILE A 279 -5.10 -9.27 -8.35
CA ILE A 279 -6.08 -8.91 -9.40
C ILE A 279 -5.46 -9.10 -10.80
N ALA A 280 -4.19 -8.72 -10.98
CA ALA A 280 -3.46 -8.98 -12.24
C ALA A 280 -3.30 -10.49 -12.51
N GLN A 281 -2.91 -11.27 -11.50
CA GLN A 281 -2.78 -12.73 -11.61
C GLN A 281 -4.10 -13.41 -11.92
N ALA A 282 -5.22 -12.93 -11.36
CA ALA A 282 -6.55 -13.45 -11.68
C ALA A 282 -6.86 -13.35 -13.18
N ARG A 283 -6.37 -12.29 -13.85
CA ARG A 283 -6.48 -12.07 -15.29
C ARG A 283 -5.36 -12.76 -16.10
N GLY A 284 -4.47 -13.49 -15.44
CA GLY A 284 -3.33 -14.14 -16.07
C GLY A 284 -2.19 -13.19 -16.43
N MET A 285 -2.16 -11.99 -15.84
CA MET A 285 -1.11 -11.00 -16.05
C MET A 285 -0.08 -11.05 -14.91
N ASP A 286 1.14 -11.46 -15.25
CA ASP A 286 2.25 -11.52 -14.31
C ASP A 286 3.08 -10.23 -14.38
N LEU A 287 2.72 -9.25 -13.55
CA LEU A 287 3.37 -7.94 -13.53
C LEU A 287 4.84 -8.06 -13.11
N PRO A 288 5.79 -7.44 -13.83
CA PRO A 288 7.20 -7.42 -13.41
C PRO A 288 7.41 -6.77 -12.03
N PRO A 289 8.64 -6.84 -11.49
CA PRO A 289 9.02 -6.04 -10.34
C PRO A 289 8.92 -4.55 -10.64
N LEU A 290 8.68 -3.74 -9.60
CA LEU A 290 8.89 -2.30 -9.68
C LEU A 290 10.36 -2.03 -9.96
N ARG A 291 10.67 -0.94 -10.69
CA ARG A 291 12.04 -0.53 -10.97
C ARG A 291 12.79 -0.18 -9.69
N HIS A 292 14.10 -0.32 -9.73
CA HIS A 292 14.96 0.23 -8.68
C HIS A 292 14.67 1.73 -8.49
N GLY A 293 14.56 2.17 -7.24
CA GLY A 293 14.22 3.54 -6.88
C GLY A 293 12.72 3.86 -6.91
N VAL A 294 11.87 2.92 -7.30
CA VAL A 294 10.40 3.10 -7.33
C VAL A 294 9.76 2.36 -6.15
N VAL A 295 9.12 3.12 -5.28
CA VAL A 295 8.37 2.62 -4.12
C VAL A 295 6.91 3.02 -4.30
N ALA A 296 6.05 2.08 -4.71
CA ALA A 296 4.76 2.40 -5.33
C ALA A 296 3.80 3.18 -4.42
N ASP A 297 3.75 2.90 -3.13
CA ASP A 297 2.93 3.65 -2.18
C ASP A 297 3.43 5.10 -2.03
N LEU A 298 4.74 5.33 -2.01
CA LEU A 298 5.30 6.68 -1.99
C LEU A 298 5.07 7.42 -3.31
N GLU A 299 5.16 6.72 -4.45
CA GLU A 299 4.77 7.31 -5.73
C GLU A 299 3.27 7.69 -5.74
N ALA A 300 2.40 6.87 -5.15
CA ALA A 300 0.97 7.17 -5.02
C ALA A 300 0.70 8.35 -4.08
N MET A 301 1.40 8.42 -2.95
CA MET A 301 1.24 9.48 -1.93
C MET A 301 1.89 10.82 -2.32
N THR A 302 2.71 10.85 -3.37
CA THR A 302 3.42 12.06 -3.81
C THR A 302 3.11 12.49 -5.25
N THR A 303 2.25 11.75 -5.95
CA THR A 303 1.88 12.04 -7.34
C THR A 303 0.36 12.15 -7.49
N PRO A 304 -0.15 13.19 -8.18
CA PRO A 304 -1.57 13.27 -8.54
C PRO A 304 -2.06 12.03 -9.29
N ARG A 305 -3.28 11.56 -8.99
CA ARG A 305 -3.83 10.30 -9.50
C ARG A 305 -3.73 10.16 -11.02
N GLU A 306 -4.08 11.20 -11.76
CA GLU A 306 -4.00 11.18 -13.23
C GLU A 306 -2.58 10.91 -13.75
N LYS A 307 -1.57 11.52 -13.12
CA LYS A 307 -0.16 11.30 -13.46
C LYS A 307 0.30 9.90 -13.04
N PHE A 308 -0.12 9.43 -11.87
CA PHE A 308 0.18 8.07 -11.39
C PHE A 308 -0.38 7.02 -12.36
N VAL A 309 -1.66 7.13 -12.72
CA VAL A 309 -2.33 6.22 -13.67
C VAL A 309 -1.67 6.25 -15.04
N LYS A 310 -1.33 7.44 -15.55
CA LYS A 310 -0.65 7.60 -16.84
C LYS A 310 0.72 6.90 -16.86
N ASN A 311 1.47 7.00 -15.77
CA ASN A 311 2.83 6.50 -15.67
C ASN A 311 2.93 5.10 -15.04
N TYR A 312 1.81 4.48 -14.68
CA TYR A 312 1.79 3.26 -13.88
C TYR A 312 2.64 2.13 -14.47
N MET A 313 2.46 1.81 -15.75
CA MET A 313 3.25 0.75 -16.39
C MET A 313 4.74 1.08 -16.49
N SER A 314 5.09 2.37 -16.55
CA SER A 314 6.50 2.77 -16.55
C SER A 314 7.18 2.49 -15.20
N MET A 315 6.44 2.23 -14.12
CA MET A 315 7.01 1.94 -12.81
C MET A 315 7.65 0.56 -12.72
N PHE A 316 7.39 -0.34 -13.67
CA PHE A 316 7.86 -1.72 -13.69
C PHE A 316 9.10 -1.90 -14.58
N GLU A 317 9.89 -2.96 -14.35
CA GLU A 317 11.17 -3.23 -15.03
C GLU A 317 11.06 -3.55 -16.54
N ARG A 318 9.85 -3.76 -17.09
CA ARG A 318 9.58 -3.96 -18.52
C ARG A 318 8.17 -3.54 -18.89
#